data_AF-A0A8H3R7Y0-F1
#
_entry.id   AF-A0A8H3R7Y0-F1
#
_cell.length_a   1.000
_cell.length_b   1.000
_cell.length_c   1.000
_cell.angle_alpha   90.00
_cell.angle_beta   90.00
_cell.angle_gamma   90.00
#
_symmetry.space_group_name_H-M   'P 1'
#
loop_
_entity.id
_entity.type
_entity.pdbx_description
1 polymer ?
#
loop_
_entity_poly.entity_id
_entity_poly.type
_entity_poly.pdbx_seq_one_letter_code
_entity_poly.pdbx_strand_id
1 'polypeptide(L)' 'MWIWNPPDSISTYNIDKWKKMIAQEMYDNLTEYVSQREIDESDIPKVVTIQNWIANYTRTFKVSASLRALEEAETLRNT' A
#
# COMPACT_ATOMS: atom_id res chain seq x y z
N MET A 1 -8.49 -0.52 12.97
CA MET A 1 -7.61 -0.04 11.87
C MET A 1 -7.97 -0.88 10.66
N TRP A 2 -8.53 -0.27 9.61
CA TRP A 2 -8.87 -1.00 8.39
C TRP A 2 -7.59 -1.23 7.60
N ILE A 3 -7.11 -2.47 7.57
CA ILE A 3 -6.06 -2.87 6.62
C ILE A 3 -6.78 -3.02 5.29
N TRP A 4 -6.47 -2.12 4.35
CA TRP A 4 -7.02 -2.20 3.01
C TRP A 4 -6.62 -3.54 2.37
N ASN A 5 -7.61 -4.34 1.99
CA ASN A 5 -7.42 -5.59 1.27
C ASN A 5 -7.80 -5.33 -0.19
N PRO A 6 -6.82 -5.25 -1.12
CA PRO A 6 -7.13 -5.06 -2.53
C PRO A 6 -8.08 -6.17 -3.02
N PRO A 7 -9.02 -5.88 -3.95
CA PRO A 7 -9.73 -6.92 -4.69
C PRO A 7 -8.72 -7.88 -5.34
N ASP A 8 -9.04 -9.18 -5.40
CA ASP A 8 -8.17 -10.21 -5.99
C ASP A 8 -7.78 -9.90 -7.46
N SER A 9 -8.59 -9.11 -8.17
CA SER A 9 -8.28 -8.57 -9.50
C SER A 9 -7.00 -7.71 -9.50
N ILE A 10 -6.72 -7.00 -8.41
CA ILE A 10 -5.56 -6.12 -8.24
C ILE A 10 -4.30 -6.90 -7.88
N SER A 11 -4.40 -8.07 -7.23
CA SER A 11 -3.22 -8.87 -6.86
C SER A 11 -2.49 -9.44 -8.08
N THR A 12 -3.14 -9.48 -9.25
CA THR A 12 -2.53 -9.84 -10.53
C THR A 12 -1.78 -8.67 -11.19
N TYR A 13 -2.08 -7.42 -10.80
CA TYR A 13 -1.37 -6.23 -11.27
C TYR A 13 -0.19 -5.94 -10.35
N ASN A 14 0.99 -6.35 -10.80
CA ASN A 14 2.32 -6.12 -10.25
C ASN A 14 2.39 -5.19 -9.02
N ILE A 15 2.44 -5.81 -7.83
CA ILE A 15 2.58 -5.14 -6.52
C ILE A 15 3.73 -4.12 -6.50
N ASP A 16 4.79 -4.34 -7.29
CA ASP A 16 5.91 -3.41 -7.38
C ASP A 16 5.59 -2.12 -8.14
N LYS A 17 4.56 -2.13 -9.00
CA LYS A 17 4.02 -0.93 -9.63
C LYS A 17 3.23 -0.10 -8.61
N TRP A 18 2.41 -0.74 -7.77
CA TRP A 18 1.68 -0.08 -6.69
C TRP A 18 2.61 0.51 -5.62
N LYS A 19 3.71 -0.18 -5.29
CA LYS A 19 4.75 0.35 -4.38
C LYS A 19 5.38 1.65 -4.89
N LYS A 20 5.31 1.92 -6.20
CA LYS A 20 5.88 3.11 -6.86
C LYS A 20 4.81 4.12 -7.28
N MET A 21 3.53 3.77 -7.20
CA MET A 21 2.43 4.65 -7.61
C MET A 21 2.33 5.85 -6.67
N ILE A 22 2.28 7.04 -7.25
CA ILE A 22 1.97 8.26 -6.51
C ILE A 22 0.46 8.34 -6.27
N ALA A 23 0.05 9.09 -5.25
CA ALA A 23 -1.36 9.13 -4.84
C ALA A 23 -2.34 9.57 -5.93
N GLN A 24 -1.88 10.35 -6.92
CA GLN A 24 -2.69 10.73 -8.06
C GLN A 24 -2.98 9.53 -8.98
N GLU A 25 -1.97 8.72 -9.30
CA GLU A 25 -2.16 7.50 -10.12
C GLU A 25 -3.09 6.50 -9.42
N MET A 26 -3.00 6.41 -8.10
CA MET A 26 -3.91 5.57 -7.30
C MET A 26 -5.36 6.07 -7.37
N TYR A 27 -5.55 7.38 -7.28
CA TYR A 27 -6.87 8.00 -7.43
C TYR A 27 -7.45 7.77 -8.83
N ASP A 28 -6.64 7.91 -9.87
CA ASP A 28 -7.04 7.71 -11.25
C ASP A 28 -7.47 6.25 -11.50
N ASN A 29 -6.71 5.27 -10.98
CA ASN A 29 -7.09 3.86 -11.04
C ASN A 29 -8.40 3.57 -10.30
N LEU A 30 -8.60 4.14 -9.10
CA LEU A 30 -9.87 3.98 -8.35
C LEU A 30 -11.06 4.57 -9.13
N THR A 31 -10.84 5.67 -9.85
CA THR A 31 -11.86 6.29 -10.72
C THR A 31 -12.19 5.40 -11.93
N GLU A 32 -11.21 4.68 -12.47
CA GLU A 32 -11.43 3.68 -13.51
C GLU A 32 -12.28 2.51 -12.99
N TYR A 33 -12.05 2.05 -11.76
CA TYR A 33 -12.86 1.00 -11.13
C TYR A 33 -14.31 1.42 -10.86
N VAL A 34 -14.56 2.68 -10.49
CA VAL A 34 -15.92 3.24 -10.43
C VAL A 34 -16.59 3.21 -11.80
N SER A 35 -15.84 3.56 -12.85
CA SER A 35 -16.35 3.53 -14.22
C SER A 35 -16.73 2.10 -14.66
N GLN A 36 -16.05 1.09 -14.10
CA GLN A 36 -16.36 -0.33 -14.29
C GLN A 36 -17.45 -0.86 -13.35
N ARG A 37 -18.01 0.00 -12.47
CA ARG A 37 -19.00 -0.34 -11.41
C ARG A 37 -18.51 -1.41 -10.43
N GLU A 38 -17.21 -1.53 -10.25
CA GLU A 38 -16.64 -2.46 -9.27
C GLU A 38 -16.66 -1.89 -7.85
N ILE A 39 -16.69 -0.55 -7.72
CA ILE A 39 -16.79 0.19 -6.45
C ILE A 39 -17.64 1.45 -6.63
N ASP A 40 -18.20 2.00 -5.55
CA ASP A 40 -18.95 3.25 -5.58
C ASP A 40 -18.03 4.48 -5.55
N GLU A 41 -18.46 5.57 -6.19
CA GLU A 41 -17.70 6.84 -6.21
C GLU A 41 -17.50 7.42 -4.80
N SER A 42 -18.49 7.21 -3.91
CA SER A 42 -18.40 7.61 -2.50
C SER A 42 -17.29 6.90 -1.74
N ASP A 43 -16.82 5.76 -2.25
CA ASP A 43 -15.77 4.96 -1.64
C ASP A 43 -14.38 5.43 -2.08
N ILE A 44 -14.28 6.33 -3.07
CA ILE A 44 -12.99 6.93 -3.46
C ILE A 44 -12.56 7.95 -2.39
N PRO A 45 -11.44 7.70 -1.69
CA PRO A 45 -10.88 8.68 -0.77
C PRO A 45 -10.23 9.83 -1.54
N LYS A 46 -10.22 11.02 -0.93
CA LYS A 46 -9.47 12.16 -1.48
C LYS A 46 -7.99 11.81 -1.64
N VAL A 47 -7.33 12.43 -2.63
CA VAL A 47 -5.89 12.24 -2.91
C VAL A 47 -5.02 12.41 -1.65
N VAL A 48 -5.32 13.39 -0.78
CA VAL A 48 -4.58 13.59 0.49
C VAL A 48 -4.71 12.40 1.45
N THR A 49 -5.86 11.75 1.47
CA THR A 49 -6.09 10.54 2.29
C THR A 49 -5.28 9.38 1.74
N ILE A 50 -5.25 9.23 0.41
CA ILE A 50 -4.43 8.24 -0.28
C ILE A 50 -2.94 8.48 -0.02
N GLN A 51 -2.48 9.74 -0.08
CA GLN A 51 -1.10 10.11 0.28
C GLN A 51 -0.75 9.67 1.70
N ASN A 52 -1.64 9.94 2.67
CA ASN A 52 -1.44 9.54 4.06
C ASN A 52 -1.37 8.02 4.21
N TRP A 53 -2.15 7.26 3.46
CA TRP A 53 -2.09 5.79 3.46
C TRP A 53 -0.77 5.27 2.89
N ILE A 54 -0.31 5.81 1.75
CA ILE A 54 0.98 5.46 1.14
C ILE A 54 2.14 5.76 2.11
N ALA A 55 2.11 6.93 2.74
CA ALA A 55 3.12 7.35 3.71
C ALA A 55 3.15 6.43 4.94
N ASN A 56 1.97 6.08 5.46
CA ASN A 56 1.84 5.18 6.61
C ASN A 56 2.32 3.77 6.28
N TYR A 57 1.92 3.20 5.14
CA TYR A 57 2.40 1.90 4.67
C TYR A 57 3.92 1.86 4.51
N THR A 58 4.49 2.88 3.87
CA THR A 58 5.94 3.02 3.69
C THR A 58 6.67 3.06 5.03
N ARG A 59 6.11 3.78 6.01
CA ARG A 59 6.67 3.87 7.36
C ARG A 59 6.66 2.52 8.05
N THR A 60 5.53 1.81 8.04
CA THR A 60 5.41 0.49 8.65
C THR A 60 6.35 -0.52 7.99
N PHE A 61 6.47 -0.50 6.66
CA PHE A 61 7.39 -1.36 5.92
C PHE A 61 8.87 -1.09 6.27
N LYS A 62 9.27 0.18 6.38
CA LYS A 62 10.63 0.54 6.79
C LYS A 62 10.91 0.08 8.22
N VAL A 63 9.96 0.28 9.14
CA VAL A 63 10.10 -0.14 10.54
C VAL A 63 10.23 -1.65 10.66
N SER A 64 9.39 -2.43 9.97
CA SER A 64 9.47 -3.89 10.01
C SER A 64 10.77 -4.42 9.41
N ALA A 65 11.23 -3.84 8.30
CA ALA A 65 12.53 -4.18 7.72
C ALA A 65 13.70 -3.87 8.66
N SER A 66 13.68 -2.72 9.34
CA SER A 66 14.68 -2.36 10.34
C SER A 66 14.67 -3.29 11.55
N LEU A 67 13.49 -3.67 12.06
CA LEU A 67 13.37 -4.61 13.17
C LEU A 67 13.94 -5.99 12.80
N ARG A 68 13.62 -6.48 11.60
CA ARG A 68 14.15 -7.76 11.11
C ARG A 68 15.68 -7.74 10.97
N ALA A 69 16.24 -6.65 10.43
CA ALA A 69 17.68 -6.48 10.31
C ALA A 69 18.40 -6.44 11.68
N LEU A 70 17.75 -5.87 12.72
CA LEU A 70 18.30 -5.87 14.08
C LEU A 70 18.29 -7.26 14.70
N GLU A 71 17.21 -8.03 14.51
CA GLU A 71 17.11 -9.42 14.98
C GLU A 71 18.13 -10.33 14.28
N GLU A 72 18.30 -10.19 12.96
CA GLU A 72 19.34 -10.87 12.18
C GLU A 72 20.76 -10.50 12.66
N ALA A 73 21.02 -9.23 12.98
CA ALA A 73 22.32 -8.80 13.49
C ALA A 73 22.59 -9.32 14.91
N GLU A 74 21.57 -9.40 15.77
CA GLU A 74 21.69 -9.89 17.13
C GLU A 74 21.88 -11.42 17.20
N THR A 75 21.20 -12.16 16.33
CA THR A 75 21.40 -13.61 16.18
C THR A 75 22.82 -13.94 15.70
N LEU A 76 23.34 -13.23 14.70
CA LEU A 76 24.72 -13.41 14.22
C LEU A 76 25.79 -13.07 15.27
N ARG A 77 25.50 -12.17 16.22
CA ARG A 77 26.43 -11.81 17.30
C ARG A 77 26.50 -12.89 18.39
N ASN A 78 25.43 -13.67 18.56
CA ASN A 78 25.27 -14.65 19.63
C ASN A 78 25.56 -16.10 19.19
N THR A 79 26.08 -16.30 17.98
CA THR A 79 26.48 -17.61 17.42
C THR A 79 27.99 -17.62 17.19
#